data_AF-A0A378MAC6-F1
#
_entry.id   AF-A0A378MAC6-F1
#
_cell.length_a   1.000
_cell.length_b   1.000
_cell.length_c   1.000
_cell.angle_alpha   90.00
_cell.angle_beta   90.00
_cell.angle_gamma   90.00
#
_symmetry.space_group_name_H-M   'P 1'
#
loop_
_entity.id
_entity.type
_entity.pdbx_description
1 polymer ?
#
loop_
_entity_poly.entity_id
_entity_poly.type
_entity_poly.pdbx_seq_one_letter_code
_entity_poly.pdbx_strand_id
1 'polypeptide(L)'
;MRVMGLDVGSKTVGVAISDALGWTAQGIETIAINEAAKQFGYDRVKELAQEYEVSKIVVGLPKNMNNTLGPRAESSKKYAEVLEKEYNSQ
;
A
#
# COMPACT_ATOMS: atom_id res chain seq x y z
N MET A 1 16.33 5.58 -5.30
CA MET A 1 14.87 5.55 -5.51
C MET A 1 14.37 4.16 -5.21
N ARG A 2 13.48 4.02 -4.22
CA ARG A 2 12.91 2.73 -3.81
C ARG A 2 11.45 2.61 -4.22
N VAL A 3 10.96 1.38 -4.29
CA VAL A 3 9.53 1.07 -4.52
C VAL A 3 8.93 0.53 -3.23
N MET A 4 7.75 1.00 -2.87
CA MET A 4 6.98 0.46 -1.74
C MET A 4 5.88 -0.46 -2.25
N GLY A 5 5.81 -1.67 -1.71
CA GLY A 5 4.71 -2.60 -1.89
C GLY A 5 3.76 -2.56 -0.70
N LEU A 6 2.45 -2.49 -0.97
CA LEU A 6 1.40 -2.49 0.04
C LEU A 6 0.46 -3.67 -0.16
N ASP A 7 0.34 -4.49 0.87
CA ASP A 7 -0.70 -5.52 1.00
C ASP A 7 -1.79 -5.00 1.95
N VAL A 8 -2.87 -4.49 1.37
CA VAL A 8 -3.95 -3.87 2.13
C VAL A 8 -4.89 -4.98 2.56
N GLY A 9 -5.15 -5.10 3.87
CA GLY A 9 -6.22 -5.88 4.48
C GLY A 9 -7.32 -5.00 5.06
N SER A 10 -8.20 -5.58 5.88
CA SER A 10 -9.24 -4.82 6.61
C SER A 10 -8.81 -4.38 8.01
N LYS A 11 -7.78 -5.03 8.56
CA LYS A 11 -7.22 -4.77 9.90
C LYS A 11 -5.73 -4.44 9.88
N THR A 12 -5.06 -4.70 8.77
CA THR A 12 -3.62 -4.48 8.64
C THR A 12 -3.29 -4.01 7.23
N VAL A 13 -2.19 -3.27 7.11
CA VAL A 13 -1.51 -3.03 5.84
C VAL A 13 -0.08 -3.52 5.98
N GLY A 14 0.28 -4.56 5.22
CA GLY A 14 1.67 -5.01 5.13
C GLY A 14 2.46 -4.06 4.25
N VAL A 15 3.61 -3.59 4.73
CA VAL A 15 4.50 -2.67 4.02
C VAL A 15 5.81 -3.38 3.72
N ALA A 16 6.19 -3.41 2.45
CA ALA A 16 7.50 -3.82 2.00
C ALA A 16 8.15 -2.70 1.17
N ILE A 17 9.47 -2.60 1.22
CA ILE A 17 10.23 -1.62 0.45
C ILE A 17 11.33 -2.35 -0.32
N SER A 18 11.62 -1.92 -1.54
CA SER A 18 12.71 -2.49 -2.32
C SER A 18 14.08 -2.06 -1.79
N ASP A 19 15.10 -2.87 -2.05
CA ASP A 19 16.49 -2.41 -1.91
C ASP A 19 16.79 -1.25 -2.88
N ALA A 20 17.96 -0.63 -2.72
CA ALA A 20 18.40 0.51 -3.53
C ALA A 20 18.63 0.16 -5.01
N LEU A 21 18.83 -1.12 -5.34
CA LEU A 21 19.01 -1.62 -6.70
C LEU A 21 17.66 -2.05 -7.32
N GLY A 22 16.59 -2.11 -6.53
CA GLY A 22 15.27 -2.58 -6.93
C GLY A 22 15.19 -4.10 -7.11
N TRP A 23 16.09 -4.88 -6.50
CA TRP A 23 16.21 -6.31 -6.80
C TRP A 23 15.40 -7.20 -5.85
N THR A 24 15.41 -6.86 -4.57
CA THR A 24 14.72 -7.58 -3.50
C THR A 24 13.76 -6.65 -2.76
N ALA A 25 12.74 -7.24 -2.12
CA ALA A 25 11.82 -6.53 -1.24
C ALA A 25 12.04 -6.97 0.21
N GLN A 26 12.05 -6.01 1.12
CA GLN A 26 12.20 -6.21 2.55
C GLN A 26 10.88 -5.85 3.24
N GLY A 27 10.36 -6.74 4.08
CA GLY A 27 9.22 -6.40 4.95
C GLY A 27 9.67 -5.38 6.00
N ILE A 28 8.94 -4.27 6.10
CA ILE A 28 9.29 -3.14 6.99
C ILE A 28 8.37 -3.11 8.20
N GLU A 29 7.07 -3.06 7.96
CA GLU A 29 6.08 -2.85 9.01
C GLU A 29 4.75 -3.52 8.64
N THR A 30 3.98 -3.93 9.64
CA THR A 30 2.57 -4.24 9.49
C THR A 30 1.77 -3.17 10.22
N ILE A 31 1.22 -2.21 9.49
CA ILE A 31 0.46 -1.10 10.05
C ILE A 31 -0.91 -1.64 10.47
N ALA A 32 -1.26 -1.49 11.76
CA ALA A 32 -2.60 -1.81 12.23
C ALA A 32 -3.59 -0.75 11.74
N ILE A 33 -4.71 -1.20 11.16
CA ILE A 33 -5.77 -0.35 10.62
C ILE A 33 -7.14 -0.86 11.04
N ASN A 34 -8.20 -0.09 10.75
CA ASN A 34 -9.58 -0.51 10.94
C ASN A 34 -10.45 0.10 9.83
N GLU A 35 -10.64 -0.67 8.76
CA GLU A 35 -11.43 -0.26 7.58
C GLU A 35 -12.87 0.12 7.96
N ALA A 36 -13.49 -0.55 8.94
CA ALA A 36 -14.84 -0.24 9.40
C ALA A 36 -14.94 1.12 10.12
N ALA A 37 -13.87 1.51 10.83
CA ALA A 37 -13.76 2.82 11.48
C ALA A 37 -13.18 3.90 10.55
N LYS A 38 -13.00 3.61 9.25
CA LYS A 38 -12.34 4.48 8.26
C LYS A 38 -10.91 4.87 8.65
N GLN A 39 -10.23 4.02 9.41
CA GLN A 39 -8.83 4.18 9.77
C GLN A 39 -8.00 3.32 8.81
N PHE A 40 -7.25 3.97 7.92
CA PHE A 40 -6.57 3.32 6.79
C PHE A 40 -5.03 3.37 6.87
N GLY A 41 -4.48 4.04 7.88
CA GLY A 41 -3.03 4.12 8.09
C GLY A 41 -2.26 4.96 7.07
N TYR A 42 -2.94 5.84 6.32
CA TYR A 42 -2.31 6.66 5.26
C TYR A 42 -1.16 7.52 5.78
N ASP A 43 -1.30 8.13 6.96
CA ASP A 43 -0.26 8.97 7.56
C ASP A 43 1.03 8.17 7.79
N ARG A 44 0.91 6.96 8.33
CA ARG A 44 2.07 6.09 8.57
C ARG A 44 2.71 5.60 7.27
N VAL A 45 1.90 5.29 6.25
CA VAL A 45 2.41 4.97 4.90
C VAL A 45 3.20 6.14 4.34
N LYS A 46 2.71 7.38 4.49
CA LYS A 46 3.40 8.58 4.02
C LYS A 46 4.72 8.84 4.76
N GLU A 47 4.73 8.70 6.08
CA GLU A 47 5.96 8.79 6.89
C GLU A 47 7.03 7.82 6.39
N LEU A 48 6.68 6.53 6.23
CA LEU A 48 7.59 5.51 5.72
C LEU A 48 8.03 5.81 4.29
N ALA A 49 7.13 6.27 3.43
CA ALA A 49 7.47 6.58 2.05
C ALA A 49 8.46 7.74 1.94
N GLN A 50 8.36 8.74 2.83
CA GLN A 50 9.33 9.84 2.96
C GLN A 50 10.66 9.36 3.55
N GLU A 51 10.63 8.60 4.65
CA GLU A 51 11.82 8.07 5.33
C GLU A 51 12.72 7.24 4.40
N TYR A 52 12.10 6.42 3.53
CA TYR A 52 12.81 5.52 2.63
C TYR A 52 13.02 6.07 1.21
N GLU A 53 12.63 7.33 0.95
CA GLU A 53 12.73 7.99 -0.36
C GLU A 53 12.05 7.17 -1.49
N VAL A 54 10.81 6.79 -1.24
CA VAL A 54 10.00 5.99 -2.15
C VAL A 54 9.51 6.85 -3.31
N SER A 55 9.81 6.41 -4.53
CA SER A 55 9.40 7.08 -5.77
C SER A 55 8.20 6.44 -6.44
N LYS A 56 7.79 5.25 -6.01
CA LYS A 56 6.64 4.52 -6.55
C LYS A 56 6.03 3.63 -5.49
N ILE A 57 4.70 3.64 -5.41
CA ILE A 57 3.92 2.75 -4.56
C ILE A 57 3.19 1.75 -5.46
N VAL A 58 3.20 0.48 -5.06
CA VAL A 58 2.51 -0.63 -5.71
C VAL A 58 1.54 -1.24 -4.70
N VAL A 59 0.24 -1.24 -5.03
CA VAL A 59 -0.81 -1.80 -4.17
C VAL A 59 -1.27 -3.14 -4.76
N GLY A 60 -1.36 -4.16 -3.92
CA GLY A 60 -1.87 -5.48 -4.33
C GLY A 60 -3.31 -5.41 -4.86
N LEU A 61 -3.59 -6.14 -5.95
CA LEU A 61 -4.92 -6.24 -6.55
C LEU A 61 -5.39 -7.70 -6.55
N PRO A 62 -5.97 -8.20 -5.45
CA PRO A 62 -6.34 -9.61 -5.31
C PRO A 62 -7.60 -9.92 -6.14
N LYS A 63 -7.42 -10.61 -7.26
CA LYS A 63 -8.53 -11.10 -8.10
C LYS A 63 -9.03 -12.45 -7.59
N ASN A 64 -10.29 -12.76 -7.90
CA ASN A 64 -10.79 -14.12 -7.75
C ASN A 64 -10.06 -15.05 -8.73
N MET A 65 -10.10 -16.36 -8.48
CA MET A 65 -9.43 -17.37 -9.33
C MET A 65 -9.94 -17.39 -10.79
N ASN A 66 -11.16 -16.89 -11.03
CA ASN A 66 -11.73 -16.71 -12.36
C ASN A 66 -11.43 -15.31 -12.96
N ASN A 67 -10.43 -14.58 -12.46
CA ASN A 67 -10.04 -13.22 -12.84
C ASN A 67 -11.07 -12.10 -12.61
N THR A 68 -12.24 -12.39 -12.02
CA THR A 68 -13.19 -11.33 -11.64
C THR A 68 -12.68 -10.53 -10.45
N LEU A 69 -13.13 -9.27 -10.36
CA LEU A 69 -12.84 -8.41 -9.21
C LEU A 69 -13.87 -8.67 -8.12
N GLY A 70 -13.40 -9.04 -6.93
CA GLY A 70 -14.23 -9.13 -5.73
C GLY A 70 -14.17 -7.85 -4.88
N PRO A 71 -14.93 -7.78 -3.77
CA PRO A 71 -14.96 -6.62 -2.89
C PRO A 71 -13.59 -6.18 -2.38
N ARG A 72 -12.68 -7.13 -2.10
CA ARG A 72 -11.31 -6.83 -1.67
C ARG A 72 -10.49 -6.12 -2.74
N ALA A 73 -10.67 -6.50 -4.01
CA ALA A 73 -10.01 -5.84 -5.14
C ALA A 73 -10.49 -4.39 -5.28
N GLU A 74 -11.79 -4.16 -5.12
CA GLU A 74 -12.38 -2.82 -5.15
C GLU A 74 -11.89 -1.95 -3.99
N SER A 75 -11.86 -2.47 -2.76
CA SER A 75 -11.28 -1.76 -1.61
C SER A 75 -9.81 -1.40 -1.85
N SER A 76 -9.02 -2.34 -2.36
CA SER A 76 -7.59 -2.10 -2.64
C SER A 76 -7.39 -1.05 -3.74
N LYS A 77 -8.25 -1.05 -4.77
CA LYS A 77 -8.24 -0.02 -5.81
C LYS A 77 -8.58 1.36 -5.25
N LYS A 78 -9.63 1.48 -4.44
CA LYS A 78 -10.00 2.74 -3.77
C LYS A 78 -8.87 3.25 -2.87
N TYR A 79 -8.22 2.36 -2.13
CA TYR A 79 -7.07 2.70 -1.30
C TYR A 79 -5.93 3.29 -2.14
N ALA A 80 -5.61 2.68 -3.28
CA ALA A 80 -4.62 3.19 -4.23
C ALA A 80 -5.00 4.56 -4.81
N GLU A 81 -6.27 4.77 -5.18
CA GLU A 81 -6.76 6.06 -5.69
C GLU A 81 -6.67 7.19 -4.65
N VAL A 82 -6.91 6.88 -3.38
CA VAL A 82 -6.73 7.85 -2.28
C VAL A 82 -5.25 8.17 -2.09
N LEU A 83 -4.39 7.15 -2.03
CA LEU A 83 -2.94 7.35 -1.92
C LEU A 83 -2.40 8.17 -3.10
N GLU A 84 -2.82 7.89 -4.32
CA GLU A 84 -2.39 8.64 -5.50
C GLU A 84 -2.70 10.13 -5.39
N LYS A 85 -3.89 10.49 -4.87
CA LYS A 85 -4.27 11.89 -4.63
C LYS A 85 -3.44 12.55 -3.54
N GLU A 86 -3.22 11.85 -2.42
CA GLU A 86 -2.44 12.36 -1.28
C GLU A 86 -0.93 12.47 -1.59
N TYR A 87 -0.43 11.60 -2.47
CA TYR A 87 0.99 11.53 -2.83
C TYR A 87 1.35 12.44 -4.02
N ASN A 88 0.48 12.59 -5.03
CA ASN A 88 0.71 13.50 -6.16
C ASN A 88 0.42 14.98 -5.81
N SER A 89 -0.15 15.25 -4.64
CA SER A 89 -0.35 16.61 -4.12
C SER A 89 0.90 17.15 -3.40
N GLN A 90 2.01 16.41 -3.40
CA GLN A 90 3.32 16.80 -2.85
C GLN A 90 4.31 17.19 -3.93
#